data_AF-A0A3D1KMP6-F1
#
_entry.id   AF-A0A3D1KMP6-F1
#
_cell.length_a   1.000
_cell.length_b   1.000
_cell.length_c   1.000
_cell.angle_alpha   90.00
_cell.angle_beta   90.00
_cell.angle_gamma   90.00
#
_symmetry.space_group_name_H-M   'P 1'
#
loop_
_entity.id
_entity.type
_entity.pdbx_description
1 polymer ?
#
loop_
_entity_poly.entity_id
_entity_poly.type
_entity_poly.pdbx_seq_one_letter_code
_entity_poly.pdbx_strand_id
1 'polypeptide(L)'
;MKIILNKILLLIVAATFLASCDKEELTVLNSDATTVVSLSKSDVVLAKSDAGQDALTVSWTDPDFGFDAGAEYKIVFTAGEKSETVAAGTNLSKVFETVQLNKVLLKLGLKGGTPTEVSVQIQVVLSIYHSLSSNSTSFSATAYEDKLDLSTIWGVVGSATVNGWDGPDMPFYTTSIADVLVAYVTLSTGEFKIRSNNSWTLNYGDNGLDGTLDQDGANIPVTAGTYKITFNSRTLTYTIEAYSWGLVGDATKNGWDGPDMPMTYDSFSDTWKAIVTLKAGEMKFRFKNDWGLNYGDTGADGTLENGGANIAVTAGNYLVVLDLKNLVYTITPINIWGVVGSAAPNGWDGPNVRFTLDFSKDDVWVINRIALTSGEIKFRTNDSWDVNYGDDGLNGSLEAGGANIPVTAGNYKIVLDFSNSSAPTYTLTAL
;
A
#
# COMPACT_ATOMS: atom_id res chain seq x y z
N MET A 1 -95.40 -4.10 -0.88
CA MET A 1 -93.98 -4.38 -1.21
C MET A 1 -93.19 -3.14 -1.65
N LYS A 2 -93.70 -2.29 -2.57
CA LYS A 2 -92.98 -1.09 -3.07
C LYS A 2 -92.57 -0.06 -2.00
N ILE A 3 -93.38 0.16 -0.96
CA ILE A 3 -93.08 1.14 0.11
C ILE A 3 -91.94 0.67 1.03
N ILE A 4 -91.88 -0.63 1.33
CA ILE A 4 -90.81 -1.23 2.15
C ILE A 4 -89.50 -1.27 1.34
N LEU A 5 -89.59 -1.57 0.04
CA LEU A 5 -88.43 -1.57 -0.86
C LEU A 5 -87.82 -0.16 -1.00
N ASN A 6 -88.64 0.89 -1.11
CA ASN A 6 -88.13 2.28 -1.13
C ASN A 6 -87.49 2.70 0.19
N LYS A 7 -88.00 2.24 1.34
CA LYS A 7 -87.39 2.55 2.65
C LYS A 7 -86.07 1.80 2.84
N ILE A 8 -85.96 0.55 2.38
CA ILE A 8 -84.71 -0.22 2.38
C ILE A 8 -83.70 0.40 1.42
N LEU A 9 -84.13 0.83 0.23
CA LEU A 9 -83.27 1.50 -0.75
C LEU A 9 -82.74 2.84 -0.21
N LEU A 10 -83.58 3.62 0.49
CA LEU A 10 -83.15 4.88 1.12
C LEU A 10 -82.14 4.64 2.26
N LEU A 11 -82.28 3.53 3.00
CA LEU A 11 -81.38 3.18 4.10
C LEU A 11 -80.03 2.64 3.59
N ILE A 12 -80.03 1.91 2.46
CA ILE A 12 -78.83 1.43 1.79
C ILE A 12 -78.07 2.59 1.12
N VAL A 13 -78.78 3.52 0.48
CA VAL A 13 -78.17 4.72 -0.11
C VAL A 13 -77.61 5.65 0.98
N ALA A 14 -78.30 5.79 2.13
CA ALA A 14 -77.77 6.55 3.26
C ALA A 14 -76.53 5.89 3.90
N ALA A 15 -76.44 4.56 3.90
CA ALA A 15 -75.26 3.84 4.40
C ALA A 15 -74.03 4.01 3.48
N THR A 16 -74.21 4.19 2.17
CA THR A 16 -73.10 4.43 1.23
C THR A 16 -72.51 5.85 1.31
N PHE A 17 -73.21 6.81 1.94
CA PHE A 17 -72.68 8.17 2.17
C PHE A 17 -71.94 8.33 3.51
N LEU A 18 -71.91 7.30 4.36
CA LEU A 18 -71.16 7.30 5.64
C LEU A 18 -69.79 6.62 5.55
N ALA A 19 -69.41 6.09 4.37
CA ALA A 19 -68.03 5.71 4.08
C ALA A 19 -67.20 6.97 3.78
N SER A 20 -67.00 7.78 4.81
CA SER A 20 -66.10 8.94 4.79
C SER A 20 -64.66 8.43 4.95
N CYS A 21 -63.79 8.90 4.04
CA CYS A 21 -62.34 8.72 3.94
C CYS A 21 -61.65 7.92 5.05
N ASP A 22 -60.99 6.83 4.65
CA ASP A 22 -59.80 6.38 5.37
C ASP A 22 -58.90 7.60 5.57
N LYS A 23 -58.62 7.96 6.82
CA LYS A 23 -57.62 8.97 7.12
C LYS A 23 -56.30 8.36 6.68
N GLU A 24 -55.75 8.82 5.56
CA GLU A 24 -54.35 8.58 5.28
C GLU A 24 -53.55 9.24 6.41
N GLU A 25 -52.89 8.43 7.24
CA GLU A 25 -51.83 8.90 8.12
C GLU A 25 -50.69 9.35 7.21
N LEU A 26 -50.72 10.63 6.83
CA LEU A 26 -49.63 11.27 6.13
C LEU A 26 -48.50 11.49 7.14
N THR A 27 -47.38 10.79 6.95
CA THR A 27 -46.15 11.05 7.68
C THR A 27 -45.63 12.42 7.23
N VAL A 28 -45.59 13.38 8.16
CA VAL A 28 -45.11 14.75 7.88
C VAL A 28 -43.69 14.88 8.40
N LEU A 29 -42.79 15.35 7.54
CA LEU A 29 -41.42 15.66 7.90
C LEU A 29 -41.39 16.82 8.91
N ASN A 30 -40.72 16.61 10.05
CA ASN A 30 -40.44 17.66 11.01
C ASN A 30 -39.49 18.70 10.39
N SER A 31 -39.98 19.91 10.15
CA SER A 31 -39.18 21.01 9.59
C SER A 31 -38.10 21.53 10.54
N ASP A 32 -38.20 21.21 11.83
CA ASP A 32 -37.26 21.61 12.87
C ASP A 32 -36.18 20.54 13.15
N ALA A 33 -36.16 19.46 12.35
CA ALA A 33 -35.14 18.42 12.43
C ALA A 33 -33.73 19.05 12.27
N THR A 34 -32.85 18.80 13.23
CA THR A 34 -31.47 19.31 13.22
C THR A 34 -30.49 18.23 13.62
N THR A 35 -29.25 18.37 13.16
CA THR A 35 -28.13 17.54 13.61
C THR A 35 -26.96 18.42 14.01
N VAL A 36 -26.26 18.00 15.06
CA VAL A 36 -25.10 18.70 15.59
C VAL A 36 -23.88 17.81 15.43
N VAL A 37 -22.87 18.31 14.72
CA VAL A 37 -21.59 17.60 14.55
C VAL A 37 -20.66 17.89 15.73
N SER A 38 -19.90 16.88 16.14
CA SER A 38 -18.89 16.94 17.19
C SER A 38 -17.63 16.18 16.77
N LEU A 39 -16.48 16.69 17.21
CA LEU A 39 -15.17 16.08 16.96
C LEU A 39 -14.57 15.62 18.28
N SER A 40 -13.92 14.46 18.25
CA SER A 40 -13.16 13.94 19.40
C SER A 40 -11.92 14.75 19.76
N LYS A 41 -11.36 15.51 18.82
CA LYS A 41 -10.14 16.33 18.99
C LYS A 41 -10.28 17.65 18.21
N SER A 42 -9.68 18.71 18.74
CA SER A 42 -9.57 20.02 18.07
C SER A 42 -8.23 20.24 17.37
N ASP A 43 -7.25 19.37 17.60
CA ASP A 43 -5.93 19.36 16.98
C ASP A 43 -5.55 17.91 16.63
N VAL A 44 -5.07 17.69 15.41
CA VAL A 44 -4.69 16.38 14.90
C VAL A 44 -3.39 16.52 14.11
N VAL A 45 -2.32 15.90 14.62
CA VAL A 45 -1.04 15.77 13.93
C VAL A 45 -0.90 14.33 13.46
N LEU A 46 -0.83 14.14 12.14
CA LEU A 46 -0.73 12.82 11.53
C LEU A 46 0.74 12.51 11.21
N ALA A 47 1.17 11.31 11.57
CA ALA A 47 2.47 10.79 11.18
C ALA A 47 2.32 9.43 10.49
N LYS A 48 3.17 9.17 9.48
CA LYS A 48 3.19 7.87 8.78
C LYS A 48 3.45 6.68 9.72
N SER A 49 4.14 6.92 10.84
CA SER A 49 4.39 5.92 11.90
C SER A 49 3.12 5.46 12.62
N ASP A 50 2.08 6.30 12.62
CA ASP A 50 0.83 6.06 13.37
C ASP A 50 -0.22 5.42 12.46
N ALA A 51 0.21 4.78 11.37
CA ALA A 51 -0.66 4.06 10.46
C ALA A 51 -1.47 3.00 11.23
N GLY A 52 -2.77 2.93 10.93
CA GLY A 52 -3.74 2.07 11.63
C GLY A 52 -4.16 2.54 13.03
N GLN A 53 -3.67 3.69 13.51
CA GLN A 53 -4.18 4.27 14.76
C GLN A 53 -5.35 5.22 14.50
N ASP A 54 -6.27 5.29 15.45
CA ASP A 54 -7.41 6.22 15.41
C ASP A 54 -6.92 7.68 15.53
N ALA A 55 -7.14 8.45 14.47
CA ALA A 55 -6.74 9.86 14.43
C ALA A 55 -7.86 10.78 14.90
N LEU A 56 -9.07 10.60 14.36
CA LEU A 56 -10.22 11.48 14.61
C LEU A 56 -11.54 10.71 14.54
N THR A 57 -12.33 10.76 15.60
CA THR A 57 -13.75 10.40 15.56
C THR A 57 -14.60 11.64 15.26
N VAL A 58 -15.49 11.51 14.27
CA VAL A 58 -16.54 12.47 13.94
C VAL A 58 -17.88 11.83 14.33
N SER A 59 -18.69 12.52 15.13
CA SER A 59 -20.00 12.05 15.57
C SER A 59 -21.07 13.12 15.41
N TRP A 60 -22.32 12.72 15.27
CA TRP A 60 -23.43 13.65 15.16
C TRP A 60 -24.70 13.14 15.82
N THR A 61 -25.59 14.06 16.16
CA THR A 61 -26.89 13.73 16.75
C THR A 61 -27.86 13.22 15.69
N ASP A 62 -28.66 12.23 16.05
CA ASP A 62 -29.74 11.73 15.21
C ASP A 62 -30.82 12.82 15.05
N PRO A 63 -31.14 13.27 13.82
CA PRO A 63 -32.20 14.24 13.61
C PRO A 63 -33.59 13.62 13.83
N ASP A 64 -34.43 14.28 14.64
CA ASP A 64 -35.83 13.89 14.79
C ASP A 64 -36.67 14.37 13.60
N PHE A 65 -36.87 13.50 12.62
CA PHE A 65 -37.69 13.76 11.44
C PHE A 65 -39.20 13.68 11.69
N GLY A 66 -39.63 13.33 12.92
CA GLY A 66 -41.02 13.05 13.25
C GLY A 66 -41.47 11.63 12.85
N PHE A 67 -40.56 10.82 12.30
CA PHE A 67 -40.75 9.41 11.93
C PHE A 67 -39.39 8.69 11.81
N ASP A 68 -39.42 7.36 11.75
CA ASP A 68 -38.22 6.54 11.55
C ASP A 68 -37.76 6.63 10.08
N ALA A 69 -36.70 7.40 9.85
CA ALA A 69 -36.17 7.67 8.52
C ALA A 69 -34.87 6.87 8.29
N GLY A 70 -34.78 6.16 7.17
CA GLY A 70 -33.55 5.52 6.70
C GLY A 70 -32.54 6.52 6.14
N ALA A 71 -32.12 7.50 6.95
CA ALA A 71 -31.22 8.57 6.54
C ALA A 71 -29.81 8.05 6.28
N GLU A 72 -29.20 8.49 5.17
CA GLU A 72 -27.78 8.30 4.90
C GLU A 72 -26.97 9.55 5.25
N TYR A 73 -25.78 9.35 5.78
CA TYR A 73 -24.91 10.40 6.25
C TYR A 73 -23.63 10.48 5.41
N LYS A 74 -23.22 11.71 5.13
CA LYS A 74 -21.95 12.04 4.49
C LYS A 74 -21.22 13.07 5.33
N ILE A 75 -19.92 12.87 5.50
CA ILE A 75 -19.03 13.78 6.21
C ILE A 75 -18.32 14.63 5.16
N VAL A 76 -18.53 15.94 5.22
CA VAL A 76 -17.92 16.92 4.32
C VAL A 76 -16.79 17.61 5.07
N PHE A 77 -15.56 17.39 4.60
CA PHE A 77 -14.38 18.13 5.05
C PHE A 77 -14.14 19.28 4.08
N THR A 78 -13.70 20.44 4.58
CA THR A 78 -13.40 21.61 3.76
C THR A 78 -12.18 22.34 4.29
N ALA A 79 -11.29 22.73 3.38
CA ALA A 79 -10.12 23.56 3.67
C ALA A 79 -9.92 24.55 2.52
N GLY A 80 -9.97 25.85 2.83
CA GLY A 80 -10.01 26.89 1.80
C GLY A 80 -11.22 26.72 0.88
N GLU A 81 -10.98 26.62 -0.43
CA GLU A 81 -12.02 26.45 -1.46
C GLU A 81 -12.30 24.98 -1.83
N LYS A 82 -11.55 24.03 -1.26
CA LYS A 82 -11.68 22.61 -1.60
C LYS A 82 -12.51 21.87 -0.55
N SER A 83 -13.30 20.91 -1.02
CA SER A 83 -14.12 20.03 -0.18
C SER A 83 -13.95 18.57 -0.57
N GLU A 84 -13.92 17.68 0.41
CA GLU A 84 -13.87 16.23 0.23
C GLU A 84 -14.99 15.58 1.02
N THR A 85 -15.70 14.64 0.39
CA THR A 85 -16.88 13.99 0.99
C THR A 85 -16.59 12.52 1.25
N VAL A 86 -16.88 12.07 2.47
CA VAL A 86 -16.73 10.69 2.90
C VAL A 86 -18.10 10.14 3.29
N ALA A 87 -18.51 9.02 2.69
CA ALA A 87 -19.74 8.35 3.07
C ALA A 87 -19.61 7.75 4.50
N ALA A 88 -20.68 7.87 5.28
CA ALA A 88 -20.81 7.28 6.61
C ALA A 88 -21.97 6.27 6.73
N GLY A 89 -22.78 6.10 5.69
CA GLY A 89 -23.92 5.19 5.69
C GLY A 89 -24.97 5.65 6.70
N THR A 90 -25.56 4.74 7.46
CA THR A 90 -26.61 5.03 8.46
C THR A 90 -26.06 5.21 9.88
N ASN A 91 -24.75 5.10 10.08
CA ASN A 91 -24.13 5.27 11.40
C ASN A 91 -24.19 6.73 11.85
N LEU A 92 -24.18 6.99 13.16
CA LEU A 92 -24.13 8.35 13.74
C LEU A 92 -22.72 8.80 14.14
N SER A 93 -21.72 7.98 13.83
CA SER A 93 -20.31 8.29 14.06
C SER A 93 -19.43 7.55 13.08
N LYS A 94 -18.28 8.14 12.77
CA LYS A 94 -17.20 7.51 12.01
C LYS A 94 -15.86 7.80 12.66
N VAL A 95 -15.08 6.75 12.87
CA VAL A 95 -13.67 6.85 13.26
C VAL A 95 -12.83 6.90 12.00
N PHE A 96 -11.91 7.85 11.95
CA PHE A 96 -10.91 7.96 10.90
C PHE A 96 -9.55 7.56 11.46
N GLU A 97 -8.95 6.55 10.86
CA GLU A 97 -7.56 6.21 11.10
C GLU A 97 -6.61 7.24 10.48
N THR A 98 -5.38 7.30 10.99
CA THR A 98 -4.33 8.21 10.52
C THR A 98 -4.19 8.24 9.01
N VAL A 99 -4.11 7.08 8.35
CA VAL A 99 -3.91 6.99 6.90
C VAL A 99 -5.16 7.48 6.17
N GLN A 100 -6.34 7.06 6.61
CA GLN A 100 -7.61 7.44 5.99
C GLN A 100 -7.83 8.96 6.05
N LEU A 101 -7.60 9.56 7.23
CA LEU A 101 -7.70 11.00 7.40
C LEU A 101 -6.64 11.72 6.57
N ASN A 102 -5.39 11.25 6.56
CA ASN A 102 -4.32 11.89 5.79
C ASN A 102 -4.67 11.97 4.30
N LYS A 103 -5.27 10.92 3.72
CA LYS A 103 -5.74 10.96 2.32
C LYS A 103 -6.79 12.03 2.07
N VAL A 104 -7.76 12.16 2.96
CA VAL A 104 -8.80 13.22 2.87
C VAL A 104 -8.13 14.59 2.88
N LEU A 105 -7.20 14.80 3.82
CA LEU A 105 -6.45 16.05 3.94
C LEU A 105 -5.59 16.37 2.70
N LEU A 106 -4.92 15.37 2.14
CA LEU A 106 -4.12 15.56 0.92
C LEU A 106 -4.99 15.86 -0.32
N LYS A 107 -6.18 15.25 -0.42
CA LYS A 107 -7.14 15.58 -1.50
C LYS A 107 -7.69 17.00 -1.37
N LEU A 108 -7.88 17.49 -0.14
CA LEU A 108 -8.14 18.89 0.17
C LEU A 108 -6.96 19.82 -0.18
N GLY A 109 -5.79 19.26 -0.51
CA GLY A 109 -4.61 20.01 -0.92
C GLY A 109 -3.78 20.56 0.24
N LEU A 110 -3.95 20.01 1.45
CA LEU A 110 -3.07 20.36 2.56
C LEU A 110 -1.63 19.96 2.22
N LYS A 111 -0.68 20.82 2.60
CA LYS A 111 0.75 20.51 2.56
C LYS A 111 1.11 19.76 3.83
N GLY A 112 1.96 18.75 3.73
CA GLY A 112 2.40 18.02 4.91
C GLY A 112 3.17 18.93 5.88
N GLY A 113 3.21 18.55 7.15
CA GLY A 113 3.96 19.26 8.20
C GLY A 113 3.46 20.67 8.51
N THR A 114 2.44 21.16 7.81
CA THR A 114 1.89 22.51 7.97
C THR A 114 0.51 22.43 8.62
N PRO A 115 0.35 22.90 9.86
CA PRO A 115 -0.96 22.97 10.49
C PRO A 115 -1.92 23.83 9.65
N THR A 116 -3.06 23.25 9.28
CA THR A 116 -4.08 23.90 8.46
C THR A 116 -5.45 23.67 9.10
N GLU A 117 -6.28 24.71 9.17
CA GLU A 117 -7.64 24.59 9.68
C GLU A 117 -8.52 23.83 8.67
N VAL A 118 -9.27 22.85 9.16
CA VAL A 118 -10.22 22.04 8.39
C VAL A 118 -11.58 22.08 9.08
N SER A 119 -12.60 22.50 8.34
CA SER A 119 -13.98 22.47 8.81
C SER A 119 -14.67 21.16 8.42
N VAL A 120 -15.54 20.66 9.30
CA VAL A 120 -16.32 19.44 9.16
C VAL A 120 -17.81 19.78 9.27
N GLN A 121 -18.61 19.23 8.36
CA GLN A 121 -20.06 19.30 8.38
C GLN A 121 -20.65 17.93 8.03
N ILE A 122 -21.80 17.60 8.61
CA ILE A 122 -22.57 16.40 8.24
C ILE A 122 -23.67 16.81 7.28
N GLN A 123 -23.71 16.14 6.13
CA GLN A 123 -24.83 16.17 5.21
C GLN A 123 -25.68 14.92 5.44
N VAL A 124 -26.94 15.13 5.81
CA VAL A 124 -27.95 14.09 5.99
C VAL A 124 -28.80 14.02 4.73
N VAL A 125 -28.92 12.83 4.16
CA VAL A 125 -29.62 12.57 2.90
C VAL A 125 -30.78 11.62 3.19
N LEU A 126 -32.01 12.14 3.06
CA LEU A 126 -33.24 11.33 3.18
C LEU A 126 -33.68 10.77 1.82
N SER A 127 -33.49 11.56 0.77
CA SER A 127 -33.78 11.20 -0.61
C SER A 127 -33.06 12.16 -1.56
N ILE A 128 -33.20 11.96 -2.87
CA ILE A 128 -32.70 12.91 -3.87
C ILE A 128 -33.35 14.30 -3.78
N TYR A 129 -34.46 14.44 -3.05
CA TYR A 129 -35.21 15.70 -2.92
C TYR A 129 -35.10 16.34 -1.53
N HIS A 130 -34.63 15.61 -0.53
CA HIS A 130 -34.55 16.09 0.85
C HIS A 130 -33.20 15.77 1.46
N SER A 131 -32.48 16.83 1.83
CA SER A 131 -31.24 16.78 2.60
C SER A 131 -31.17 17.94 3.57
N LEU A 132 -30.52 17.75 4.70
CA LEU A 132 -30.18 18.83 5.62
C LEU A 132 -28.71 18.76 6.00
N SER A 133 -28.15 19.87 6.47
CA SER A 133 -26.77 19.95 6.92
C SER A 133 -26.69 20.33 8.40
N SER A 134 -25.70 19.81 9.10
CA SER A 134 -25.40 20.22 10.47
C SER A 134 -24.80 21.63 10.54
N ASN A 135 -24.54 22.10 11.76
CA ASN A 135 -23.55 23.15 11.98
C ASN A 135 -22.17 22.72 11.43
N SER A 136 -21.26 23.68 11.24
CA SER A 136 -19.85 23.38 10.99
C SER A 136 -19.05 23.46 12.28
N THR A 137 -18.06 22.60 12.41
CA THR A 137 -17.03 22.63 13.47
C THR A 137 -15.66 22.49 12.81
N SER A 138 -14.60 23.00 13.44
CA SER A 138 -13.26 22.95 12.86
C SER A 138 -12.25 22.28 13.79
N PHE A 139 -11.19 21.75 13.20
CA PHE A 139 -10.00 21.29 13.90
C PHE A 139 -8.75 21.73 13.12
N SER A 140 -7.64 21.88 13.83
CA SER A 140 -6.33 22.08 13.20
C SER A 140 -5.78 20.72 12.78
N ALA A 141 -5.40 20.58 11.51
CA ALA A 141 -4.92 19.32 10.96
C ALA A 141 -3.50 19.50 10.39
N THR A 142 -2.59 18.63 10.79
CA THR A 142 -1.25 18.53 10.18
C THR A 142 -1.14 17.20 9.47
N ALA A 143 -1.26 17.23 8.14
CA ALA A 143 -1.04 16.06 7.28
C ALA A 143 0.46 15.70 7.23
N TYR A 144 0.78 14.48 6.84
CA TYR A 144 2.13 14.13 6.39
C TYR A 144 2.16 14.04 4.86
N GLU A 145 3.30 14.40 4.27
CA GLU A 145 3.51 14.29 2.83
C GLU A 145 3.56 12.83 2.38
N ASP A 146 2.83 12.54 1.30
CA ASP A 146 2.72 11.21 0.68
C ASP A 146 3.19 11.24 -0.77
N LYS A 147 4.10 12.17 -1.07
CA LYS A 147 4.84 12.22 -2.33
C LYS A 147 6.30 11.99 -2.01
N LEU A 148 6.84 10.88 -2.50
CA LEU A 148 8.27 10.72 -2.65
C LEU A 148 8.78 11.79 -3.61
N ASP A 149 9.41 12.82 -3.09
CA ASP A 149 10.08 13.82 -3.90
C ASP A 149 11.59 13.51 -3.95
N LEU A 150 12.01 13.06 -5.13
CA LEU A 150 13.37 12.68 -5.51
C LEU A 150 14.25 13.88 -5.90
N SER A 151 13.83 15.12 -5.62
CA SER A 151 14.61 16.33 -5.93
C SER A 151 15.91 16.46 -5.12
N THR A 152 16.06 15.65 -4.08
CA THR A 152 17.27 15.63 -3.25
C THR A 152 18.46 14.99 -3.97
N ILE A 153 19.65 15.52 -3.69
CA ILE A 153 20.93 15.02 -4.18
C ILE A 153 21.52 13.92 -3.30
N TRP A 154 20.88 13.58 -2.19
CA TRP A 154 21.41 12.66 -1.18
C TRP A 154 21.02 11.21 -1.47
N GLY A 155 21.92 10.29 -1.14
CA GLY A 155 21.67 8.86 -1.30
C GLY A 155 22.47 7.98 -0.33
N VAL A 156 22.06 6.72 -0.25
CA VAL A 156 22.67 5.65 0.54
C VAL A 156 23.51 4.75 -0.37
N VAL A 157 24.77 4.53 0.00
CA VAL A 157 25.74 3.70 -0.75
C VAL A 157 26.46 2.76 0.20
N GLY A 158 26.90 1.58 -0.24
CA GLY A 158 27.57 0.66 0.67
C GLY A 158 27.69 -0.76 0.16
N SER A 159 28.55 -1.56 0.81
CA SER A 159 28.58 -3.01 0.60
C SER A 159 27.24 -3.67 0.92
N ALA A 160 26.43 -3.05 1.79
CA ALA A 160 25.10 -3.50 2.12
C ALA A 160 24.04 -3.20 1.04
N THR A 161 24.25 -2.20 0.18
CA THR A 161 23.26 -1.78 -0.82
C THR A 161 23.30 -2.68 -2.06
N VAL A 162 22.22 -2.69 -2.85
CA VAL A 162 22.14 -3.47 -4.09
C VAL A 162 23.20 -3.06 -5.14
N ASN A 163 23.67 -1.81 -5.06
CA ASN A 163 24.58 -1.22 -6.04
C ASN A 163 26.05 -1.19 -5.56
N GLY A 164 26.34 -1.59 -4.31
CA GLY A 164 27.70 -1.58 -3.78
C GLY A 164 28.26 -0.17 -3.56
N TRP A 165 29.58 -0.06 -3.44
CA TRP A 165 30.30 1.22 -3.25
C TRP A 165 30.46 2.05 -4.54
N ASP A 166 30.49 1.37 -5.68
CA ASP A 166 30.81 1.97 -6.99
C ASP A 166 29.57 2.20 -7.86
N GLY A 167 28.40 1.71 -7.44
CA GLY A 167 27.15 1.92 -8.16
C GLY A 167 26.41 3.19 -7.74
N PRO A 168 25.27 3.47 -8.40
CA PRO A 168 24.44 4.61 -8.06
C PRO A 168 23.82 4.47 -6.66
N ASP A 169 23.69 5.60 -5.96
CA ASP A 169 23.10 5.62 -4.64
C ASP A 169 21.63 5.21 -4.64
N MET A 170 21.19 4.54 -3.57
CA MET A 170 19.78 4.40 -3.26
C MET A 170 19.25 5.76 -2.79
N PRO A 171 18.19 6.31 -3.39
CA PRO A 171 17.84 7.71 -3.19
C PRO A 171 17.25 7.97 -1.80
N PHE A 172 17.53 9.16 -1.26
CA PHE A 172 16.66 9.78 -0.27
C PHE A 172 15.47 10.48 -0.95
N TYR A 173 14.45 10.77 -0.16
CA TYR A 173 13.29 11.57 -0.51
C TYR A 173 13.17 12.75 0.44
N THR A 174 12.72 13.89 -0.07
CA THR A 174 12.36 15.00 0.79
C THR A 174 11.13 14.64 1.64
N THR A 175 11.00 15.34 2.76
CA THR A 175 9.83 15.27 3.62
C THR A 175 9.26 16.68 3.78
N SER A 176 8.08 16.77 4.37
CA SER A 176 7.49 18.06 4.74
C SER A 176 8.27 18.82 5.81
N ILE A 177 9.22 18.16 6.49
CA ILE A 177 10.08 18.79 7.48
C ILE A 177 11.37 19.23 6.77
N ALA A 178 11.65 20.53 6.81
CA ALA A 178 12.86 21.10 6.21
C ALA A 178 14.11 20.35 6.70
N ASP A 179 15.04 20.11 5.77
CA ASP A 179 16.32 19.42 5.98
C ASP A 179 16.21 17.94 6.41
N VAL A 180 15.00 17.40 6.62
CA VAL A 180 14.79 15.99 6.94
C VAL A 180 14.46 15.21 5.66
N LEU A 181 15.25 14.18 5.44
CA LEU A 181 15.17 13.28 4.30
C LEU A 181 14.92 11.84 4.79
N VAL A 182 14.22 11.05 3.99
CA VAL A 182 13.95 9.63 4.29
C VAL A 182 14.41 8.73 3.15
N ALA A 183 14.93 7.55 3.44
CA ALA A 183 15.19 6.50 2.46
C ALA A 183 14.55 5.19 2.93
N TYR A 184 13.93 4.45 2.03
CA TYR A 184 13.40 3.11 2.28
C TYR A 184 14.23 2.12 1.49
N VAL A 185 15.07 1.36 2.18
CA VAL A 185 16.12 0.55 1.54
C VAL A 185 16.08 -0.89 2.06
N THR A 186 16.25 -1.84 1.15
CA THR A 186 16.58 -3.22 1.52
C THR A 186 18.09 -3.39 1.47
N LEU A 187 18.67 -3.74 2.61
CA LEU A 187 20.11 -3.85 2.82
C LEU A 187 20.46 -5.30 3.13
N SER A 188 21.62 -5.74 2.64
CA SER A 188 22.27 -6.98 3.08
C SER A 188 23.15 -6.71 4.31
N THR A 189 23.64 -7.76 4.96
CA THR A 189 24.63 -7.57 6.03
C THR A 189 25.91 -6.98 5.44
N GLY A 190 26.33 -5.83 5.96
CA GLY A 190 27.47 -5.10 5.43
C GLY A 190 27.55 -3.72 6.07
N GLU A 191 27.96 -2.73 5.28
CA GLU A 191 28.11 -1.35 5.73
C GLU A 191 27.51 -0.39 4.70
N PHE A 192 27.17 0.83 5.14
CA PHE A 192 26.73 1.91 4.28
C PHE A 192 27.28 3.29 4.71
N LYS A 193 27.12 4.26 3.81
CA LYS A 193 27.33 5.70 4.01
C LYS A 193 26.21 6.49 3.37
N ILE A 194 26.10 7.76 3.76
CA ILE A 194 25.23 8.75 3.11
C ILE A 194 26.13 9.69 2.31
N ARG A 195 25.88 9.87 1.02
CA ARG A 195 26.66 10.81 0.18
C ARG A 195 25.76 11.66 -0.70
N SER A 196 26.32 12.75 -1.23
CA SER A 196 25.61 13.65 -2.14
C SER A 196 26.10 13.50 -3.58
N ASN A 197 25.20 13.78 -4.53
CA ASN A 197 25.47 13.81 -5.97
C ASN A 197 26.07 12.51 -6.53
N ASN A 198 25.79 11.36 -5.90
CA ASN A 198 26.42 10.10 -6.27
C ASN A 198 27.96 10.19 -6.31
N SER A 199 28.53 11.01 -5.42
CA SER A 199 29.95 11.40 -5.42
C SER A 199 30.54 11.31 -4.03
N TRP A 200 31.80 10.90 -3.95
CA TRP A 200 32.57 10.85 -2.70
C TRP A 200 32.98 12.22 -2.17
N THR A 201 32.78 13.30 -2.93
CA THR A 201 33.19 14.67 -2.55
C THR A 201 32.60 15.13 -1.21
N LEU A 202 31.34 14.75 -0.96
CA LEU A 202 30.67 15.02 0.32
C LEU A 202 29.91 13.77 0.72
N ASN A 203 30.49 13.05 1.68
CA ASN A 203 29.96 11.83 2.25
C ASN A 203 30.05 11.88 3.77
N TYR A 204 29.14 11.16 4.41
CA TYR A 204 29.01 11.06 5.84
C TYR A 204 29.05 9.61 6.28
N GLY A 205 29.75 9.39 7.38
CA GLY A 205 29.77 8.16 8.16
C GLY A 205 29.50 8.48 9.63
N ASP A 206 29.69 7.52 10.52
CA ASP A 206 29.49 7.69 11.95
C ASP A 206 30.63 7.00 12.71
N ASN A 207 31.57 7.79 13.25
CA ASN A 207 32.72 7.24 13.97
C ASN A 207 32.34 6.66 15.34
N GLY A 208 31.28 7.17 15.95
CA GLY A 208 30.84 6.82 17.31
C GLY A 208 29.74 5.77 17.36
N LEU A 209 29.09 5.49 16.23
CA LEU A 209 27.81 4.79 16.14
C LEU A 209 26.76 5.42 17.08
N ASP A 210 26.79 6.74 17.21
CA ASP A 210 25.95 7.50 18.13
C ASP A 210 24.76 8.21 17.44
N GLY A 211 24.65 8.04 16.12
CA GLY A 211 23.61 8.68 15.31
C GLY A 211 23.99 10.07 14.80
N THR A 212 25.20 10.55 15.10
CA THR A 212 25.78 11.79 14.60
C THR A 212 26.70 11.49 13.42
N LEU A 213 26.52 12.25 12.35
CA LEU A 213 27.24 12.06 11.10
C LEU A 213 28.51 12.92 11.07
N ASP A 214 29.63 12.26 10.84
CA ASP A 214 30.92 12.89 10.62
C ASP A 214 31.22 12.94 9.12
N GLN A 215 31.64 14.11 8.62
CA GLN A 215 32.12 14.20 7.25
C GLN A 215 33.34 13.28 7.09
N ASP A 216 33.30 12.44 6.05
CA ASP A 216 34.32 11.40 5.79
C ASP A 216 34.48 10.38 6.94
N GLY A 217 33.50 10.28 7.85
CA GLY A 217 33.51 9.36 9.00
C GLY A 217 33.52 7.87 8.63
N ALA A 218 33.59 7.01 9.64
CA ALA A 218 33.59 5.56 9.49
C ALA A 218 32.31 5.03 8.83
N ASN A 219 32.41 3.91 8.13
CA ASN A 219 31.23 3.27 7.54
C ASN A 219 30.25 2.79 8.63
N ILE A 220 28.96 2.86 8.35
CA ILE A 220 27.90 2.48 9.29
C ILE A 220 27.56 1.00 9.07
N PRO A 221 27.80 0.10 10.04
CA PRO A 221 27.47 -1.31 9.90
C PRO A 221 25.95 -1.54 9.98
N VAL A 222 25.45 -2.51 9.22
CA VAL A 222 24.03 -2.85 9.17
C VAL A 222 23.83 -4.36 8.93
N THR A 223 22.78 -4.91 9.53
CA THR A 223 22.36 -6.31 9.30
C THR A 223 21.38 -6.39 8.12
N ALA A 224 21.25 -7.57 7.51
CA ALA A 224 20.26 -7.77 6.46
C ALA A 224 18.83 -7.44 6.91
N GLY A 225 18.09 -6.68 6.10
CA GLY A 225 16.71 -6.27 6.39
C GLY A 225 16.24 -5.11 5.52
N THR A 226 14.95 -4.76 5.65
CA THR A 226 14.39 -3.54 5.05
C THR A 226 14.23 -2.47 6.11
N TYR A 227 14.74 -1.28 5.81
CA TYR A 227 14.90 -0.19 6.76
C TYR A 227 14.31 1.10 6.23
N LYS A 228 13.88 1.94 7.18
CA LYS A 228 13.70 3.37 6.97
C LYS A 228 14.89 4.09 7.61
N ILE A 229 15.63 4.84 6.79
CA ILE A 229 16.71 5.71 7.23
C ILE A 229 16.19 7.14 7.20
N THR A 230 16.26 7.85 8.31
CA THR A 230 15.92 9.29 8.38
C THR A 230 17.22 10.05 8.58
N PHE A 231 17.47 11.07 7.74
CA PHE A 231 18.69 11.87 7.74
C PHE A 231 18.33 13.35 7.83
N ASN A 232 18.90 14.08 8.78
CA ASN A 232 18.76 15.53 8.88
C ASN A 232 20.03 16.22 8.37
N SER A 233 19.95 16.88 7.21
CA SER A 233 21.11 17.47 6.53
C SER A 233 21.65 18.75 7.20
N ARG A 234 20.87 19.36 8.11
CA ARG A 234 21.30 20.54 8.89
C ARG A 234 22.04 20.15 10.16
N THR A 235 21.47 19.22 10.93
CA THR A 235 22.02 18.79 12.22
C THR A 235 23.04 17.67 12.08
N LEU A 236 23.13 17.06 10.89
CA LEU A 236 23.99 15.92 10.60
C LEU A 236 23.72 14.77 11.56
N THR A 237 22.45 14.40 11.69
CA THR A 237 22.02 13.24 12.48
C THR A 237 21.26 12.27 11.60
N TYR A 238 21.28 10.99 11.97
CA TYR A 238 20.47 9.97 11.32
C TYR A 238 19.87 8.97 12.31
N THR A 239 18.79 8.34 11.90
CA THR A 239 18.22 7.17 12.56
C THR A 239 17.97 6.09 11.53
N ILE A 240 18.16 4.83 11.91
CA ILE A 240 17.80 3.67 11.11
C ILE A 240 16.85 2.78 11.92
N GLU A 241 15.71 2.44 11.36
CA GLU A 241 14.72 1.56 11.99
C GLU A 241 14.27 0.48 11.00
N ALA A 242 13.99 -0.73 11.52
CA ALA A 242 13.38 -1.77 10.72
C ALA A 242 12.02 -1.27 10.21
N TYR A 243 11.78 -1.41 8.91
CA TYR A 243 10.56 -0.97 8.25
C TYR A 243 10.25 -1.96 7.14
N SER A 244 9.45 -2.98 7.47
CA SER A 244 9.16 -4.10 6.58
C SER A 244 7.67 -4.38 6.53
N TRP A 245 7.16 -4.59 5.32
CA TRP A 245 5.87 -5.21 5.08
C TRP A 245 6.06 -6.63 4.60
N GLY A 246 5.14 -7.50 4.96
CA GLY A 246 5.20 -8.90 4.59
C GLY A 246 3.83 -9.56 4.47
N LEU A 247 3.81 -10.73 3.83
CA LEU A 247 2.64 -11.57 3.69
C LEU A 247 2.64 -12.64 4.78
N VAL A 248 1.51 -12.82 5.47
CA VAL A 248 1.30 -13.83 6.50
C VAL A 248 -0.02 -14.56 6.24
N GLY A 249 -0.12 -15.85 6.55
CA GLY A 249 -1.35 -16.64 6.38
C GLY A 249 -1.07 -18.08 5.97
N ASP A 250 -2.10 -18.94 5.98
CA ASP A 250 -1.98 -20.35 5.60
C ASP A 250 -1.74 -20.54 4.09
N ALA A 251 -2.09 -19.54 3.27
CA ALA A 251 -1.64 -19.45 1.88
C ALA A 251 -0.12 -19.26 1.76
N THR A 252 0.53 -18.67 2.75
CA THR A 252 1.97 -18.37 2.72
C THR A 252 2.82 -19.55 3.17
N LYS A 253 4.14 -19.49 2.94
CA LYS A 253 5.08 -20.55 3.32
C LYS A 253 5.08 -20.81 4.83
N ASN A 254 4.96 -19.77 5.64
CA ASN A 254 5.25 -19.81 7.07
C ASN A 254 3.98 -19.83 7.95
N GLY A 255 2.78 -19.77 7.36
CA GLY A 255 1.52 -19.79 8.11
C GLY A 255 1.22 -18.49 8.86
N TRP A 256 0.29 -18.55 9.82
CA TRP A 256 -0.12 -17.41 10.65
C TRP A 256 0.89 -17.07 11.77
N ASP A 257 1.59 -18.08 12.28
CA ASP A 257 2.49 -17.97 13.43
C ASP A 257 3.97 -17.79 13.06
N GLY A 258 4.30 -17.93 11.77
CA GLY A 258 5.67 -17.79 11.29
C GLY A 258 6.04 -16.34 10.93
N PRO A 259 7.32 -16.10 10.62
CA PRO A 259 7.75 -14.82 10.06
C PRO A 259 7.09 -14.58 8.69
N ASP A 260 6.85 -13.33 8.36
CA ASP A 260 6.23 -12.93 7.11
C ASP A 260 7.10 -13.32 5.91
N MET A 261 6.48 -13.59 4.76
CA MET A 261 7.18 -13.54 3.49
C MET A 261 7.45 -12.05 3.16
N PRO A 262 8.73 -11.61 3.11
CA PRO A 262 9.05 -10.20 3.04
C PRO A 262 8.66 -9.59 1.68
N MET A 263 8.18 -8.35 1.71
CA MET A 263 8.00 -7.52 0.52
C MET A 263 9.17 -6.55 0.38
N THR A 264 9.49 -6.18 -0.85
CA THR A 264 10.50 -5.18 -1.20
C THR A 264 9.82 -3.87 -1.55
N TYR A 265 10.31 -2.77 -0.99
CA TYR A 265 9.84 -1.44 -1.37
C TYR A 265 10.34 -1.07 -2.77
N ASP A 266 9.42 -0.61 -3.62
CA ASP A 266 9.69 -0.04 -4.92
C ASP A 266 9.51 1.47 -4.90
N SER A 267 10.64 2.16 -4.96
CA SER A 267 10.76 3.61 -5.01
C SER A 267 10.11 4.27 -6.23
N PHE A 268 10.02 3.56 -7.36
CA PHE A 268 9.51 4.15 -8.61
C PHE A 268 7.99 4.27 -8.59
N SER A 269 7.31 3.36 -7.90
CA SER A 269 5.86 3.34 -7.77
C SER A 269 5.34 3.69 -6.38
N ASP A 270 6.21 3.86 -5.39
CA ASP A 270 5.85 4.05 -3.97
C ASP A 270 4.98 2.91 -3.43
N THR A 271 5.33 1.68 -3.79
CA THR A 271 4.59 0.48 -3.38
C THR A 271 5.51 -0.58 -2.77
N TRP A 272 4.92 -1.54 -2.06
CA TRP A 272 5.61 -2.75 -1.63
C TRP A 272 5.28 -3.89 -2.59
N LYS A 273 6.29 -4.63 -3.04
CA LYS A 273 6.14 -5.69 -4.04
C LYS A 273 6.75 -6.99 -3.57
N ALA A 274 6.10 -8.11 -3.87
CA ALA A 274 6.66 -9.44 -3.63
C ALA A 274 6.32 -10.39 -4.76
N ILE A 275 7.31 -11.19 -5.17
CA ILE A 275 7.09 -12.33 -6.06
C ILE A 275 7.06 -13.59 -5.20
N VAL A 276 5.91 -14.23 -5.13
CA VAL A 276 5.65 -15.30 -4.16
C VAL A 276 4.96 -16.49 -4.81
N THR A 277 5.24 -17.67 -4.28
CA THR A 277 4.44 -18.87 -4.51
C THR A 277 3.49 -19.02 -3.33
N LEU A 278 2.19 -18.97 -3.57
CA LEU A 278 1.14 -19.12 -2.56
C LEU A 278 0.38 -20.43 -2.76
N LYS A 279 -0.10 -21.00 -1.66
CA LYS A 279 -1.04 -22.12 -1.64
C LYS A 279 -2.46 -21.58 -1.66
N ALA A 280 -3.43 -22.43 -1.96
CA ALA A 280 -4.83 -22.10 -1.71
C ALA A 280 -5.04 -21.92 -0.20
N GLY A 281 -5.68 -20.82 0.20
CA GLY A 281 -5.87 -20.45 1.59
C GLY A 281 -6.14 -18.95 1.72
N GLU A 282 -5.74 -18.40 2.84
CA GLU A 282 -5.93 -17.01 3.20
C GLU A 282 -4.59 -16.33 3.54
N MET A 283 -4.54 -15.01 3.39
CA MET A 283 -3.40 -14.19 3.80
C MET A 283 -3.81 -12.79 4.29
N LYS A 284 -2.86 -12.10 4.90
CA LYS A 284 -2.90 -10.68 5.26
C LYS A 284 -1.55 -10.02 5.01
N PHE A 285 -1.55 -8.70 4.97
CA PHE A 285 -0.33 -7.90 5.02
C PHE A 285 -0.04 -7.53 6.47
N ARG A 286 1.19 -7.76 6.93
CA ARG A 286 1.59 -7.50 8.32
C ARG A 286 2.83 -6.61 8.35
N PHE A 287 2.83 -5.63 9.26
CA PHE A 287 3.94 -4.70 9.42
C PHE A 287 4.91 -5.21 10.48
N LYS A 288 6.22 -5.17 10.19
CA LYS A 288 7.30 -5.55 11.10
C LYS A 288 7.14 -6.95 11.75
N ASN A 289 6.49 -7.91 11.08
CA ASN A 289 6.15 -9.22 11.65
C ASN A 289 5.30 -9.14 12.93
N ASP A 290 4.56 -8.04 13.12
CA ASP A 290 3.79 -7.76 14.32
C ASP A 290 2.32 -7.52 13.99
N TRP A 291 1.43 -8.05 14.83
CA TRP A 291 -0.01 -7.93 14.60
C TRP A 291 -0.58 -6.55 14.91
N GLY A 292 0.19 -5.66 15.55
CA GLY A 292 -0.26 -4.31 15.90
C GLY A 292 -0.70 -3.48 14.69
N LEU A 293 -0.07 -3.66 13.53
CA LEU A 293 -0.51 -3.07 12.27
C LEU A 293 -0.54 -4.12 11.16
N ASN A 294 -1.73 -4.42 10.66
CA ASN A 294 -1.94 -5.39 9.61
C ASN A 294 -3.14 -4.98 8.74
N TYR A 295 -3.12 -5.32 7.46
CA TYR A 295 -4.23 -5.06 6.54
C TYR A 295 -4.83 -6.35 6.01
N GLY A 296 -6.15 -6.34 5.91
CA GLY A 296 -6.97 -7.32 5.21
C GLY A 296 -7.91 -6.63 4.22
N ASP A 297 -8.91 -7.36 3.73
CA ASP A 297 -9.92 -6.88 2.77
C ASP A 297 -11.31 -7.36 3.20
N THR A 298 -12.06 -6.46 3.83
CA THR A 298 -13.41 -6.72 4.33
C THR A 298 -14.42 -6.43 3.22
N GLY A 299 -14.96 -7.50 2.64
CA GLY A 299 -15.91 -7.38 1.53
C GLY A 299 -15.32 -7.81 0.19
N ALA A 300 -14.02 -8.12 0.14
CA ALA A 300 -13.31 -8.62 -1.04
C ALA A 300 -13.42 -7.65 -2.23
N ASP A 301 -13.28 -6.36 -1.98
CA ASP A 301 -13.42 -5.30 -2.98
C ASP A 301 -12.06 -4.74 -3.47
N GLY A 302 -10.95 -5.29 -2.97
CA GLY A 302 -9.59 -4.89 -3.31
C GLY A 302 -9.08 -3.67 -2.55
N THR A 303 -9.87 -3.15 -1.60
CA THR A 303 -9.44 -2.09 -0.69
C THR A 303 -8.93 -2.67 0.63
N LEU A 304 -8.03 -1.93 1.29
CA LEU A 304 -7.34 -2.39 2.50
C LEU A 304 -7.93 -1.73 3.74
N GLU A 305 -8.38 -2.56 4.69
CA GLU A 305 -8.75 -2.13 6.04
C GLU A 305 -7.74 -2.65 7.06
N ASN A 306 -7.34 -1.76 7.95
CA ASN A 306 -6.53 -2.16 9.10
C ASN A 306 -7.33 -3.14 9.96
N GLY A 307 -6.74 -4.29 10.25
CA GLY A 307 -7.43 -5.38 10.92
C GLY A 307 -8.56 -6.03 10.11
N GLY A 308 -8.71 -5.71 8.82
CA GLY A 308 -9.77 -6.22 7.94
C GLY A 308 -9.82 -7.75 7.79
N ALA A 309 -10.83 -8.28 7.13
CA ALA A 309 -10.96 -9.73 6.92
C ALA A 309 -9.78 -10.33 6.14
N ASN A 310 -9.53 -11.63 6.30
CA ASN A 310 -8.46 -12.29 5.58
C ASN A 310 -8.71 -12.29 4.06
N ILE A 311 -7.64 -12.19 3.28
CA ILE A 311 -7.69 -12.17 1.82
C ILE A 311 -7.57 -13.62 1.31
N ALA A 312 -8.61 -14.12 0.63
CA ALA A 312 -8.58 -15.45 0.02
C ALA A 312 -7.69 -15.48 -1.22
N VAL A 313 -6.88 -16.54 -1.37
CA VAL A 313 -5.95 -16.72 -2.48
C VAL A 313 -6.01 -18.15 -3.00
N THR A 314 -5.84 -18.32 -4.31
CA THR A 314 -5.70 -19.63 -4.94
C THR A 314 -4.23 -20.04 -5.03
N ALA A 315 -3.96 -21.33 -5.25
CA ALA A 315 -2.58 -21.79 -5.40
C ALA A 315 -1.96 -21.26 -6.70
N GLY A 316 -0.77 -20.67 -6.63
CA GLY A 316 -0.11 -20.10 -7.81
C GLY A 316 1.13 -19.29 -7.49
N ASN A 317 1.77 -18.79 -8.55
CA ASN A 317 2.85 -17.81 -8.47
C ASN A 317 2.27 -16.43 -8.77
N TYR A 318 2.58 -15.46 -7.92
CA TYR A 318 1.99 -14.12 -7.98
C TYR A 318 3.04 -13.03 -7.83
N LEU A 319 2.84 -11.94 -8.57
CA LEU A 319 3.30 -10.61 -8.17
C LEU A 319 2.23 -9.99 -7.28
N VAL A 320 2.57 -9.78 -6.03
CA VAL A 320 1.72 -9.08 -5.05
C VAL A 320 2.21 -7.65 -4.93
N VAL A 321 1.31 -6.69 -5.10
CA VAL A 321 1.58 -5.26 -4.91
C VAL A 321 0.71 -4.75 -3.78
N LEU A 322 1.32 -4.08 -2.81
CA LEU A 322 0.69 -3.41 -1.69
C LEU A 322 0.90 -1.90 -1.85
N ASP A 323 -0.19 -1.17 -2.06
CA ASP A 323 -0.21 0.28 -2.18
C ASP A 323 -0.89 0.88 -0.93
N LEU A 324 -0.08 1.23 0.06
CA LEU A 324 -0.54 1.82 1.31
C LEU A 324 -1.05 3.25 1.13
N LYS A 325 -0.62 3.93 0.06
CA LYS A 325 -1.06 5.28 -0.28
C LYS A 325 -2.49 5.27 -0.78
N ASN A 326 -2.83 4.34 -1.65
CA ASN A 326 -4.19 4.18 -2.17
C ASN A 326 -5.02 3.21 -1.33
N LEU A 327 -4.41 2.52 -0.35
CA LEU A 327 -5.03 1.46 0.47
C LEU A 327 -5.71 0.44 -0.45
N VAL A 328 -4.95 -0.04 -1.42
CA VAL A 328 -5.37 -1.09 -2.35
C VAL A 328 -4.22 -2.09 -2.50
N TYR A 329 -4.55 -3.27 -3.02
CA TYR A 329 -3.56 -4.28 -3.34
C TYR A 329 -3.91 -4.99 -4.65
N THR A 330 -2.92 -5.66 -5.23
CA THR A 330 -3.13 -6.58 -6.35
C THR A 330 -2.42 -7.90 -6.09
N ILE A 331 -3.02 -8.99 -6.58
CA ILE A 331 -2.43 -10.34 -6.59
C ILE A 331 -2.53 -10.85 -8.03
N THR A 332 -1.48 -10.64 -8.82
CA THR A 332 -1.49 -10.93 -10.27
C THR A 332 -0.64 -12.16 -10.57
N PRO A 333 -1.17 -13.18 -11.28
CA PRO A 333 -0.38 -14.36 -11.66
C PRO A 333 0.88 -13.98 -12.44
N ILE A 334 2.00 -14.65 -12.14
CA ILE A 334 3.28 -14.41 -12.82
C ILE A 334 4.08 -15.70 -12.98
N ASN A 335 4.87 -15.78 -14.05
CA ASN A 335 5.89 -16.82 -14.20
C ASN A 335 7.17 -16.38 -13.48
N ILE A 336 7.73 -17.24 -12.64
CA ILE A 336 8.96 -16.94 -11.91
C ILE A 336 10.13 -17.55 -12.65
N TRP A 337 11.01 -16.71 -13.19
CA TRP A 337 12.24 -17.17 -13.83
C TRP A 337 13.24 -17.72 -12.83
N GLY A 338 14.01 -18.69 -13.28
CA GLY A 338 15.08 -19.29 -12.50
C GLY A 338 16.19 -19.88 -13.36
N VAL A 339 17.39 -20.00 -12.79
CA VAL A 339 18.54 -20.66 -13.40
C VAL A 339 18.68 -22.09 -12.86
N VAL A 340 18.96 -23.03 -13.76
CA VAL A 340 19.12 -24.47 -13.51
C VAL A 340 20.31 -24.97 -14.34
N GLY A 341 20.90 -26.12 -13.99
CA GLY A 341 21.97 -26.73 -14.80
C GLY A 341 23.06 -27.40 -14.00
N SER A 342 23.99 -28.08 -14.67
CA SER A 342 25.14 -28.74 -14.02
C SER A 342 26.09 -27.77 -13.32
N ALA A 343 26.08 -26.50 -13.74
CA ALA A 343 26.81 -25.43 -13.07
C ALA A 343 26.02 -24.73 -11.95
N ALA A 344 24.70 -24.89 -11.92
CA ALA A 344 23.84 -24.24 -10.94
C ALA A 344 23.83 -25.03 -9.62
N PRO A 345 23.63 -24.38 -8.45
CA PRO A 345 23.70 -25.02 -7.13
C PRO A 345 22.82 -26.26 -6.96
N ASN A 346 21.69 -26.33 -7.68
CA ASN A 346 20.69 -27.38 -7.53
C ASN A 346 20.68 -28.41 -8.67
N GLY A 347 21.64 -28.35 -9.61
CA GLY A 347 21.71 -29.29 -10.74
C GLY A 347 20.55 -29.14 -11.74
N TRP A 348 20.35 -30.15 -12.59
CA TRP A 348 19.26 -30.19 -13.59
C TRP A 348 17.90 -30.58 -13.00
N ASP A 349 17.90 -31.42 -11.97
CA ASP A 349 16.69 -32.00 -11.39
C ASP A 349 16.17 -31.25 -10.15
N GLY A 350 16.94 -30.28 -9.66
CA GLY A 350 16.57 -29.48 -8.50
C GLY A 350 15.71 -28.25 -8.83
N PRO A 351 15.18 -27.58 -7.81
CA PRO A 351 14.47 -26.31 -7.99
C PRO A 351 15.44 -25.26 -8.55
N ASN A 352 14.91 -24.32 -9.30
CA ASN A 352 15.71 -23.25 -9.85
C ASN A 352 16.25 -22.36 -8.74
N VAL A 353 17.43 -21.76 -8.96
CA VAL A 353 17.78 -20.53 -8.25
C VAL A 353 16.96 -19.40 -8.87
N ARG A 354 16.03 -18.84 -8.08
CA ARG A 354 15.03 -17.88 -8.57
C ARG A 354 15.64 -16.50 -8.81
N PHE A 355 15.21 -15.86 -9.90
CA PHE A 355 15.47 -14.45 -10.13
C PHE A 355 14.52 -13.57 -9.32
N THR A 356 14.91 -12.32 -9.09
CA THR A 356 14.01 -11.25 -8.65
C THR A 356 13.75 -10.28 -9.80
N LEU A 357 12.60 -9.61 -9.83
CA LEU A 357 12.37 -8.51 -10.78
C LEU A 357 13.23 -7.29 -10.41
N ASP A 358 13.76 -6.62 -11.43
CA ASP A 358 14.22 -5.25 -11.34
C ASP A 358 13.01 -4.32 -11.48
N PHE A 359 12.47 -3.83 -10.36
CA PHE A 359 11.27 -2.99 -10.39
C PHE A 359 11.49 -1.61 -11.06
N SER A 360 12.73 -1.25 -11.41
CA SER A 360 13.01 -0.04 -12.18
C SER A 360 12.82 -0.21 -13.70
N LYS A 361 12.67 -1.45 -14.18
CA LYS A 361 12.58 -1.79 -15.60
C LYS A 361 11.50 -2.83 -15.84
N ASP A 362 10.75 -2.65 -16.92
CA ASP A 362 9.70 -3.61 -17.28
C ASP A 362 10.31 -4.95 -17.72
N ASP A 363 9.86 -6.04 -17.09
CA ASP A 363 10.21 -7.44 -17.38
C ASP A 363 11.72 -7.75 -17.44
N VAL A 364 12.50 -7.08 -16.59
CA VAL A 364 13.92 -7.37 -16.35
C VAL A 364 14.08 -8.14 -15.05
N TRP A 365 14.80 -9.26 -15.11
CA TRP A 365 15.01 -10.18 -14.00
C TRP A 365 16.48 -10.28 -13.64
N VAL A 366 16.81 -10.26 -12.36
CA VAL A 366 18.19 -10.17 -11.87
C VAL A 366 18.46 -11.21 -10.80
N ILE A 367 19.65 -11.83 -10.88
CA ILE A 367 20.35 -12.47 -9.77
C ILE A 367 21.62 -11.68 -9.55
N ASN A 368 21.72 -10.95 -8.43
CA ASN A 368 22.84 -10.05 -8.19
C ASN A 368 24.15 -10.77 -7.86
N ARG A 369 24.08 -12.00 -7.32
CA ARG A 369 25.23 -12.87 -7.07
C ARG A 369 24.79 -14.32 -7.01
N ILE A 370 25.43 -15.18 -7.79
CA ILE A 370 25.33 -16.63 -7.73
C ILE A 370 26.71 -17.24 -7.91
N ALA A 371 27.05 -18.21 -7.05
CA ALA A 371 28.22 -19.05 -7.25
C ALA A 371 27.87 -20.17 -8.23
N LEU A 372 28.58 -20.22 -9.35
CA LEU A 372 28.45 -21.28 -10.35
C LEU A 372 29.72 -22.14 -10.35
N THR A 373 29.58 -23.43 -10.63
CA THR A 373 30.71 -24.30 -10.98
C THR A 373 30.93 -24.32 -12.49
N SER A 374 32.05 -24.87 -12.96
CA SER A 374 32.21 -25.10 -14.40
C SER A 374 31.18 -26.13 -14.88
N GLY A 375 30.48 -25.83 -15.97
CA GLY A 375 29.40 -26.67 -16.47
C GLY A 375 28.48 -25.88 -17.38
N GLU A 376 27.20 -26.20 -17.34
CA GLU A 376 26.17 -25.59 -18.17
C GLU A 376 25.01 -25.07 -17.33
N ILE A 377 24.36 -24.02 -17.80
CA ILE A 377 23.12 -23.47 -17.25
C ILE A 377 22.02 -23.34 -18.32
N LYS A 378 20.79 -23.21 -17.85
CA LYS A 378 19.60 -22.89 -18.64
C LYS A 378 18.64 -22.06 -17.80
N PHE A 379 17.75 -21.31 -18.46
CA PHE A 379 16.72 -20.52 -17.78
C PHE A 379 15.36 -21.17 -18.00
N ARG A 380 14.58 -21.31 -16.93
CA ARG A 380 13.21 -21.86 -17.04
C ARG A 380 12.29 -21.26 -16.00
N THR A 381 10.99 -21.26 -16.28
CA THR A 381 10.00 -20.72 -15.36
C THR A 381 9.44 -21.79 -14.42
N ASN A 382 9.04 -21.38 -13.22
CA ASN A 382 8.20 -22.16 -12.30
C ASN A 382 8.72 -23.57 -11.97
N ASP A 383 10.04 -23.78 -11.96
CA ASP A 383 10.67 -25.09 -11.76
C ASP A 383 10.18 -26.16 -12.77
N SER A 384 9.68 -25.73 -13.93
CA SER A 384 9.15 -26.56 -15.03
C SER A 384 9.93 -26.34 -16.34
N TRP A 385 9.88 -27.32 -17.24
CA TRP A 385 10.44 -27.21 -18.59
C TRP A 385 9.48 -26.62 -19.63
N ASP A 386 8.23 -26.34 -19.26
CA ASP A 386 7.20 -25.84 -20.19
C ASP A 386 7.61 -24.56 -20.92
N VAL A 387 8.24 -23.63 -20.19
CA VAL A 387 8.83 -22.42 -20.76
C VAL A 387 10.28 -22.32 -20.29
N ASN A 388 11.20 -22.46 -21.24
CA ASN A 388 12.63 -22.43 -21.00
C ASN A 388 13.36 -21.76 -22.16
N TYR A 389 14.49 -21.13 -21.86
CA TYR A 389 15.34 -20.42 -22.80
C TYR A 389 16.80 -20.83 -22.63
N GLY A 390 17.50 -20.88 -23.75
CA GLY A 390 18.94 -21.06 -23.86
C GLY A 390 19.53 -20.08 -24.88
N ASP A 391 20.74 -20.34 -25.34
CA ASP A 391 21.45 -19.50 -26.31
C ASP A 391 22.18 -20.41 -27.33
N ASP A 392 21.64 -20.51 -28.54
CA ASP A 392 22.19 -21.35 -29.60
C ASP A 392 23.52 -20.80 -30.16
N GLY A 393 23.73 -19.48 -30.03
CA GLY A 393 24.84 -18.75 -30.64
C GLY A 393 25.92 -18.29 -29.66
N LEU A 394 25.71 -18.46 -28.36
CA LEU A 394 26.49 -17.85 -27.27
C LEU A 394 26.70 -16.35 -27.48
N ASN A 395 25.67 -15.68 -27.98
CA ASN A 395 25.72 -14.27 -28.38
C ASN A 395 24.92 -13.35 -27.43
N GLY A 396 24.33 -13.92 -26.37
CA GLY A 396 23.53 -13.17 -25.39
C GLY A 396 22.05 -13.03 -25.78
N SER A 397 21.64 -13.50 -26.96
CA SER A 397 20.24 -13.66 -27.35
C SER A 397 19.65 -14.92 -26.69
N LEU A 398 18.38 -14.85 -26.31
CA LEU A 398 17.67 -15.98 -25.73
C LEU A 398 16.72 -16.59 -26.76
N GLU A 399 16.89 -17.88 -27.04
CA GLU A 399 15.97 -18.66 -27.87
C GLU A 399 15.12 -19.60 -27.03
N ALA A 400 13.81 -19.64 -27.30
CA ALA A 400 12.90 -20.56 -26.64
C ALA A 400 13.32 -22.00 -26.95
N GLY A 401 13.64 -22.77 -25.90
CA GLY A 401 14.17 -24.13 -26.05
C GLY A 401 15.64 -24.22 -26.48
N GLY A 402 16.35 -23.10 -26.65
CA GLY A 402 17.72 -23.04 -27.18
C GLY A 402 18.77 -23.81 -26.37
N ALA A 403 19.99 -23.89 -26.90
CA ALA A 403 21.09 -24.68 -26.34
C ALA A 403 21.47 -24.25 -24.91
N ASN A 404 22.06 -25.18 -24.17
CA ASN A 404 22.57 -24.90 -22.84
C ASN A 404 23.74 -23.91 -22.91
N ILE A 405 23.85 -23.03 -21.91
CA ILE A 405 24.88 -21.99 -21.84
C ILE A 405 26.06 -22.50 -21.02
N PRO A 406 27.26 -22.68 -21.58
CA PRO A 406 28.43 -23.08 -20.83
C PRO A 406 28.94 -21.93 -19.95
N VAL A 407 29.33 -22.25 -18.73
CA VAL A 407 29.86 -21.29 -17.76
C VAL A 407 31.09 -21.87 -17.07
N THR A 408 32.02 -21.00 -16.68
CA THR A 408 33.17 -21.36 -15.84
C THR A 408 32.85 -21.15 -14.38
N ALA A 409 33.59 -21.81 -13.48
CA ALA A 409 33.44 -21.60 -12.06
C ALA A 409 33.72 -20.14 -11.65
N GLY A 410 32.86 -19.55 -10.84
CA GLY A 410 32.98 -18.16 -10.40
C GLY A 410 31.71 -17.63 -9.74
N ASN A 411 31.79 -16.39 -9.25
CA ASN A 411 30.62 -15.64 -8.80
C ASN A 411 30.14 -14.74 -9.94
N TYR A 412 28.84 -14.76 -10.19
CA TYR A 412 28.25 -14.02 -11.30
C TYR A 412 27.03 -13.20 -10.88
N LYS A 413 26.84 -12.07 -11.54
CA LYS A 413 25.55 -11.42 -11.70
C LYS A 413 24.92 -11.88 -13.01
N ILE A 414 23.64 -12.25 -12.98
CA ILE A 414 22.86 -12.63 -14.16
C ILE A 414 21.71 -11.65 -14.33
N VAL A 415 21.51 -11.15 -15.55
CA VAL A 415 20.33 -10.36 -15.93
C VAL A 415 19.64 -11.05 -17.10
N LEU A 416 18.34 -11.26 -17.01
CA LEU A 416 17.46 -11.60 -18.14
C LEU A 416 16.63 -10.37 -18.48
N ASP A 417 16.54 -10.04 -19.75
CA ASP A 417 15.77 -8.89 -20.23
C ASP A 417 14.73 -9.37 -21.25
N PHE A 418 13.47 -9.37 -20.82
CA PHE A 418 12.30 -9.70 -21.64
C PHE A 418 11.50 -8.45 -22.04
N SER A 419 12.02 -7.23 -21.77
CA SER A 419 11.35 -5.97 -22.11
C SER A 419 11.02 -5.86 -23.61
N ASN A 420 11.82 -6.51 -24.45
CA ASN A 420 11.48 -6.81 -25.84
C ASN A 420 11.22 -8.32 -26.00
N SER A 421 9.95 -8.70 -25.89
CA SER A 421 9.53 -10.11 -25.97
C SER A 421 9.86 -10.81 -27.29
N SER A 422 10.17 -10.06 -28.35
CA SER A 422 10.54 -10.61 -29.67
C SER A 422 12.04 -10.88 -29.81
N ALA A 423 12.85 -10.35 -28.90
CA ALA A 423 14.30 -10.52 -28.88
C ALA A 423 14.83 -10.46 -27.43
N PRO A 424 14.45 -11.42 -26.58
CA PRO A 424 14.90 -11.44 -25.20
C PRO A 424 16.40 -11.69 -25.14
N THR A 425 17.06 -11.14 -24.12
CA THR A 425 18.52 -11.26 -23.96
C THR A 425 18.91 -11.63 -22.54
N TYR A 426 20.15 -12.05 -22.36
CA TYR A 426 20.75 -12.18 -21.04
C TYR A 426 22.18 -11.64 -21.00
N THR A 427 22.62 -11.32 -19.79
CA THR A 427 24.03 -11.06 -19.49
C THR A 427 24.50 -11.90 -18.32
N LEU A 428 25.76 -12.34 -18.41
CA LEU A 428 26.46 -13.07 -17.35
C LEU A 428 27.75 -12.32 -17.03
N THR A 429 27.78 -11.61 -15.90
CA THR A 429 28.91 -10.75 -15.50
C THR A 429 29.63 -11.33 -14.29
N ALA A 430 30.92 -11.63 -14.41
CA ALA A 430 31.74 -12.07 -13.29
C ALA A 430 31.90 -10.96 -12.24
N LEU A 431 31.89 -11.32 -10.96
CA LEU A 431 31.95 -10.41 -9.79
C LEU A 431 33.27 -10.46 -9.04
#